data_AF-A0A0N9MTH0-F1
#
_entry.id   AF-A0A0N9MTH0-F1
#
_cell.length_a   1.000
_cell.length_b   1.000
_cell.length_c   1.000
_cell.angle_alpha   90.00
_cell.angle_beta   90.00
_cell.angle_gamma   90.00
#
_symmetry.space_group_name_H-M   'P 1'
#
loop_
_entity.id
_entity.type
_entity.pdbx_description
1 polymer ?
#
loop_
_entity_poly.entity_id
_entity_poly.type
_entity_poly.pdbx_seq_one_letter_code
_entity_poly.pdbx_strand_id
1 'polypeptide(L)'
;MNSTAQHPDTNRPRPEAGLRDASLHDLFMDCCRFGPAPTQSRELFVHAVTLLLIAIVFVIVKPAVGFMIAAVVLVAIMFGIRWAIGTRTKWATR
;
A
#
# COMPACT_ATOMS: atom_id res chain seq x y z
N MET A 1 -37.09 -30.80 -22.44
CA MET A 1 -36.32 -30.81 -21.19
C MET A 1 -35.26 -29.73 -21.31
N ASN A 2 -35.49 -28.55 -20.73
CA ASN A 2 -34.58 -27.41 -20.79
C ASN A 2 -33.57 -27.51 -19.66
N SER A 3 -32.37 -27.99 -19.97
CA SER A 3 -31.21 -27.91 -19.07
C SER A 3 -30.61 -26.51 -19.14
N THR A 4 -31.13 -25.58 -18.33
CA THR A 4 -30.45 -24.32 -18.03
C THR A 4 -29.29 -24.62 -17.08
N ALA A 5 -28.10 -24.87 -17.64
CA ALA A 5 -26.86 -24.85 -16.89
C ALA A 5 -26.66 -23.41 -16.36
N GLN A 6 -26.95 -23.20 -15.08
CA GLN A 6 -26.58 -21.97 -14.37
C GLN A 6 -25.05 -21.91 -14.34
N HIS A 7 -24.48 -21.10 -15.23
CA HIS A 7 -23.09 -20.69 -15.15
C HIS A 7 -22.95 -19.95 -13.81
N PRO A 8 -22.13 -20.42 -12.86
CA PRO A 8 -21.97 -19.71 -11.59
C PRO A 8 -21.46 -18.30 -11.88
N ASP A 9 -22.12 -17.29 -11.30
CA ASP A 9 -21.75 -15.88 -11.36
C ASP A 9 -20.29 -15.70 -10.89
N THR A 10 -19.34 -15.74 -11.82
CA THR A 10 -17.92 -15.44 -11.57
C THR A 10 -17.66 -13.94 -11.39
N ASN A 11 -18.71 -13.13 -11.35
CA ASN A 11 -18.64 -11.67 -11.34
C ASN A 11 -18.71 -11.07 -9.92
N ARG A 12 -18.20 -11.79 -8.92
CA ARG A 12 -17.92 -11.22 -7.61
C ARG A 12 -16.43 -10.90 -7.54
N PRO A 13 -16.03 -9.61 -7.41
CA PRO A 13 -14.62 -9.29 -7.19
C PRO A 13 -14.16 -10.03 -5.94
N ARG A 14 -13.10 -10.82 -6.08
CA ARG A 14 -12.51 -11.57 -4.97
C ARG A 14 -12.14 -10.58 -3.87
N PRO A 15 -12.44 -10.84 -2.59
CA PRO A 15 -11.99 -9.97 -1.51
C PRO A 15 -10.49 -9.76 -1.59
N GLU A 16 -10.06 -8.50 -1.63
CA GLU A 16 -8.65 -8.14 -1.67
C GLU A 16 -7.93 -8.78 -0.48
N ALA A 17 -6.88 -9.56 -0.78
CA ALA A 17 -6.11 -10.29 0.23
C ALA A 17 -5.56 -9.32 1.28
N GLY A 18 -5.79 -9.64 2.56
CA GLY A 18 -5.23 -8.90 3.68
C GLY A 18 -3.72 -9.13 3.76
N LEU A 19 -3.02 -8.38 4.63
CA LEU A 19 -1.57 -8.49 4.81
C LEU A 19 -1.07 -9.94 5.02
N ARG A 20 -1.84 -10.78 5.73
CA ARG A 20 -1.48 -12.17 6.04
C ARG A 20 -1.70 -13.15 4.87
N ASP A 21 -2.61 -12.81 3.97
CA ASP A 21 -3.01 -13.65 2.84
C ASP A 21 -2.37 -13.20 1.52
N ALA A 22 -1.75 -12.02 1.52
CA ALA A 22 -1.07 -11.47 0.36
C ALA A 22 0.25 -12.20 0.10
N SER A 23 0.53 -12.50 -1.17
CA SER A 23 1.83 -13.06 -1.55
C SER A 23 2.94 -12.01 -1.40
N LEU A 24 4.19 -12.45 -1.20
CA LEU A 24 5.34 -11.53 -1.15
C LEU A 24 5.47 -10.70 -2.43
N HIS A 25 5.12 -11.29 -3.58
CA HIS A 25 5.07 -10.59 -4.85
C HIS A 25 4.06 -9.42 -4.81
N ASP A 26 2.87 -9.63 -4.25
CA ASP A 26 1.85 -8.57 -4.16
C ASP A 26 2.26 -7.46 -3.20
N LEU A 27 2.93 -7.81 -2.09
CA LEU A 27 3.48 -6.82 -1.15
C LEU A 27 4.63 -6.02 -1.78
N PHE A 28 5.49 -6.67 -2.57
CA PHE A 28 6.54 -5.99 -3.30
C PHE A 28 5.96 -5.04 -4.36
N MET A 29 4.97 -5.50 -5.12
CA MET A 29 4.30 -4.68 -6.12
C MET A 29 3.58 -3.48 -5.49
N ASP A 30 3.02 -3.62 -4.27
CA ASP A 30 2.46 -2.50 -3.54
C ASP A 30 3.49 -1.42 -3.18
N CYS A 31 4.72 -1.82 -2.82
CA CYS A 31 5.81 -0.88 -2.57
C CYS A 31 6.21 -0.10 -3.82
N CYS A 32 6.12 -0.72 -5.00
CA CYS A 32 6.46 -0.10 -6.28
C CYS A 32 5.30 0.66 -6.93
N ARG A 33 4.07 0.51 -6.44
CA ARG A 33 2.89 1.12 -7.05
C ARG A 33 2.71 2.58 -6.61
N PHE A 34 2.55 3.46 -7.59
CA PHE A 34 2.09 4.83 -7.36
C PHE A 34 0.57 4.85 -7.09
N GLY A 35 0.19 4.93 -5.81
CA GLY A 35 -1.20 4.95 -5.34
C GLY A 35 -1.43 4.00 -4.15
N PRO A 36 -2.44 4.26 -3.30
CA PRO A 36 -2.65 3.54 -2.04
C PRO A 36 -2.84 2.04 -2.24
N ALA A 37 -2.33 1.22 -1.32
CA ALA A 37 -2.47 -0.22 -1.35
C ALA A 37 -3.94 -0.66 -1.23
N PRO A 38 -4.28 -1.88 -1.70
CA PRO A 38 -5.67 -2.37 -1.74
C PRO A 38 -6.34 -2.45 -0.37
N THR A 39 -5.54 -2.59 0.71
CA THR A 39 -6.03 -2.66 2.08
C THR A 39 -5.21 -1.76 3.01
N GLN A 40 -5.84 -1.29 4.09
CA GLN A 40 -5.17 -0.44 5.08
C GLN A 40 -3.96 -1.13 5.73
N SER A 41 -4.06 -2.44 6.00
CA SER A 41 -2.97 -3.22 6.59
C SER A 41 -1.78 -3.39 5.65
N ARG A 42 -2.01 -3.53 4.33
CA ARG A 42 -0.95 -3.57 3.32
C ARG A 42 -0.28 -2.20 3.17
N GLU A 43 -1.02 -1.10 3.23
CA GLU A 43 -0.42 0.23 3.15
C GLU A 43 0.48 0.52 4.36
N LEU A 44 0.09 0.11 5.57
CA LEU A 44 0.95 0.23 6.77
C LEU A 44 2.27 -0.54 6.61
N PHE A 45 2.24 -1.71 5.98
CA PHE A 45 3.45 -2.46 5.66
C PHE A 45 4.37 -1.69 4.69
N VAL A 46 3.80 -1.10 3.63
CA VAL A 46 4.56 -0.26 2.69
C VAL A 46 5.21 0.93 3.39
N HIS A 47 4.49 1.59 4.30
CA HIS A 47 5.04 2.68 5.11
C HIS A 47 6.22 2.20 5.96
N ALA A 48 6.08 1.06 6.65
CA ALA A 48 7.12 0.49 7.48
C ALA A 48 8.39 0.15 6.67
N VAL A 49 8.25 -0.50 5.51
CA VAL A 49 9.38 -0.83 4.63
C VAL A 49 10.07 0.44 4.12
N THR A 50 9.28 1.44 3.72
CA THR A 50 9.83 2.70 3.21
C THR A 50 10.60 3.45 4.29
N LEU A 51 10.07 3.53 5.52
CA LEU A 51 10.77 4.15 6.65
C LEU A 51 12.08 3.42 6.99
N LEU A 52 12.06 2.08 6.93
CA LEU A 52 13.26 1.28 7.16
C LEU A 52 14.34 1.58 6.10
N LEU A 53 13.98 1.65 4.83
CA LEU A 53 14.91 1.98 3.75
C LEU A 53 15.49 3.39 3.91
N ILE A 54 14.65 4.38 4.25
CA ILE A 54 15.12 5.76 4.50
C ILE A 54 16.09 5.79 5.69
N ALA A 55 15.78 5.07 6.77
CA ALA A 55 16.66 4.99 7.93
C ALA A 55 18.03 4.40 7.57
N ILE A 56 18.06 3.33 6.77
CA ILE A 56 19.31 2.74 6.26
C ILE A 56 20.11 3.76 5.45
N VAL A 57 19.46 4.50 4.54
CA VAL A 57 20.12 5.54 3.74
C VAL A 57 20.71 6.63 4.63
N PHE A 58 19.99 7.07 5.66
CA PHE A 58 20.46 8.12 6.57
C PHE A 58 21.66 7.68 7.41
N VAL A 59 21.69 6.42 7.85
CA VAL A 59 22.84 5.85 8.57
C VAL A 59 24.09 5.83 7.70
N ILE A 60 23.94 5.53 6.40
CA ILE A 60 25.06 5.45 5.46
C ILE A 60 25.54 6.85 5.05
N VAL A 61 24.62 7.70 4.58
CA VAL A 61 24.94 9.00 3.97
C VAL A 61 25.29 10.05 5.03
N LYS A 62 24.79 9.91 6.26
CA LYS A 62 24.93 10.89 7.35
C LYS A 62 24.65 12.33 6.88
N PRO A 63 23.47 12.58 6.29
CA PRO A 63 23.15 13.87 5.71
C PRO A 63 23.08 14.98 6.77
N ALA A 64 23.26 16.23 6.33
CA ALA A 64 23.10 17.40 7.18
C ALA A 64 21.67 17.46 7.77
N VAL A 65 21.55 18.00 8.99
CA VAL A 65 20.26 18.06 9.73
C VAL A 65 19.17 18.76 8.91
N GLY A 66 19.50 19.86 8.22
CA GLY A 66 18.54 20.57 7.35
C GLY A 66 17.97 19.70 6.23
N PHE A 67 18.80 18.83 5.64
CA PHE A 67 18.35 17.87 4.63
C PHE A 67 17.44 16.80 5.23
N MET A 68 17.75 16.30 6.43
CA MET A 68 16.90 15.32 7.12
C MET A 68 15.51 15.88 7.39
N ILE A 69 15.42 17.13 7.84
CA ILE A 69 14.13 17.80 8.09
C ILE A 69 13.33 17.88 6.79
N ALA A 70 13.93 18.36 5.70
CA ALA A 70 13.26 18.46 4.41
C ALA A 70 12.77 17.09 3.90
N ALA A 71 13.61 16.06 3.99
CA ALA A 71 13.28 14.70 3.58
C ALA A 71 12.14 14.10 4.41
N VAL A 72 12.16 14.25 5.73
CA VAL A 72 11.10 13.75 6.62
C VAL A 72 9.77 14.44 6.32
N VAL A 73 9.77 15.76 6.11
CA VAL A 73 8.55 16.50 5.75
C VAL A 73 7.98 16.01 4.42
N LEU A 74 8.82 15.83 3.40
CA LEU A 74 8.38 15.30 2.10
C LEU A 74 7.78 13.90 2.21
N VAL A 75 8.43 13.01 2.95
CA VAL A 75 7.95 11.63 3.17
C VAL A 75 6.62 11.64 3.91
N ALA A 76 6.49 12.46 4.96
CA ALA A 76 5.25 12.60 5.71
C ALA A 76 4.10 13.11 4.84
N ILE A 77 4.35 14.09 3.97
CA ILE A 77 3.34 14.59 3.01
C ILE A 77 2.93 13.47 2.06
N MET A 78 3.89 12.74 1.48
CA MET A 78 3.60 11.68 0.53
C MET A 78 2.77 10.56 1.17
N PHE A 79 3.11 10.15 2.39
CA PHE A 79 2.35 9.19 3.19
C PHE A 79 0.95 9.70 3.52
N GLY A 80 0.82 10.96 3.94
CA GLY A 80 -0.47 11.59 4.23
C GLY A 80 -1.39 11.62 3.00
N ILE A 81 -0.87 11.98 1.83
CA ILE A 81 -1.65 12.00 0.58
C ILE A 81 -2.14 10.58 0.24
N ARG A 82 -1.26 9.59 0.25
CA ARG A 82 -1.61 8.20 -0.06
C ARG A 82 -2.65 7.66 0.93
N TRP A 83 -2.48 7.94 2.21
CA TRP A 83 -3.43 7.55 3.25
C TRP A 83 -4.80 8.23 3.07
N ALA A 84 -4.82 9.52 2.76
CA ALA A 84 -6.06 10.26 2.51
C ALA A 84 -6.81 9.73 1.28
N ILE A 85 -6.09 9.39 0.20
CA ILE A 85 -6.71 8.76 -0.99
C ILE A 85 -7.23 7.36 -0.63
N GLY A 86 -6.43 6.55 0.07
CA GLY A 86 -6.79 5.20 0.49
C GLY A 86 -8.06 5.18 1.33
N THR A 87 -8.11 6.02 2.37
CA THR A 87 -9.28 6.16 3.24
C THR A 87 -10.51 6.62 2.45
N ARG A 88 -10.40 7.62 1.58
CA ARG A 88 -11.56 8.19 0.85
C ARG A 88 -12.10 7.32 -0.28
N THR A 89 -11.28 6.45 -0.88
CA THR A 89 -11.66 5.78 -2.14
C THR A 89 -11.62 4.25 -2.08
N LYS A 90 -10.71 3.67 -1.28
CA LYS A 90 -10.43 2.22 -1.29
C LYS A 90 -10.87 1.54 0.00
N TRP A 91 -10.74 2.21 1.14
CA TRP A 91 -10.96 1.60 2.46
C TRP A 91 -12.27 2.02 3.13
N ALA A 92 -12.86 3.17 2.76
CA ALA A 92 -14.15 3.60 3.31
C ALA A 92 -15.37 2.86 2.75
N THR A 93 -15.24 2.16 1.62
CA THR A 93 -16.35 1.47 0.95
C THR A 93 -16.42 -0.02 1.29
N ARG A 94 -15.96 -0.43 2.48
CA ARG A 94 -16.13 -1.81 2.97
C ARG A 94 -17.35 -1.94 3.87
#